data_AF-W2YYR8-F1
#
_entry.id   AF-W2YYR8-F1
#
_cell.length_a   1.000
_cell.length_b   1.000
_cell.length_c   1.000
_cell.angle_alpha   90.00
_cell.angle_beta   90.00
_cell.angle_gamma   90.00
#
_symmetry.space_group_name_H-M   'P 1'
#
loop_
_entity.id
_entity.type
_entity.pdbx_description
1 polymer ?
#
loop_
_entity_poly.entity_id
_entity_poly.type
_entity_poly.pdbx_seq_one_letter_code
_entity_poly.pdbx_strand_id
1 'polypeptide(L)'
;MSNRGHARSFVLAPQSCSLARALQPHGNGVSCGPPFGSCNCQDPCRFDNCRNTLMNMHCNINCCPYEGMCGNGIQESNKVYLARNLRTASLRVAAVEGIEAGEVVDQYLGELEHLSMNKSCPRNTGYCLVMRQRLERPEDPVRVAINAERMVGLMRCVNHSCEPVAKFVEIVNGRRTTVVVVTTERVR
;
A
#
# COMPACT_ATOMS: atom_id res chain seq x y z
N MET A 1 17.27 23.35 -26.61
CA MET A 1 17.41 23.15 -25.14
C MET A 1 16.38 22.11 -24.73
N SER A 2 16.80 20.87 -24.47
CA SER A 2 15.91 19.71 -24.28
C SER A 2 15.93 19.26 -22.82
N ASN A 3 14.96 19.72 -22.02
CA ASN A 3 14.73 19.20 -20.66
C ASN A 3 13.93 17.89 -20.76
N ARG A 4 14.61 16.77 -21.01
CA ARG A 4 14.00 15.43 -20.81
C ARG A 4 14.21 15.06 -19.35
N GLY A 5 13.23 15.38 -18.52
CA GLY A 5 13.10 14.78 -17.19
C GLY A 5 13.04 13.26 -17.37
N HIS A 6 14.03 12.56 -16.82
CA HIS A 6 14.01 11.11 -16.81
C HIS A 6 12.92 10.68 -15.83
N ALA A 7 11.76 10.24 -16.34
CA ALA A 7 10.72 9.65 -15.52
C ALA A 7 11.33 8.55 -14.64
N ARG A 8 11.34 8.76 -13.32
CA ARG A 8 11.86 7.75 -12.40
C ARG A 8 10.90 6.57 -12.40
N SER A 9 11.45 5.37 -12.64
CA SER A 9 10.68 4.14 -12.44
C SER A 9 10.30 4.04 -10.97
N PHE A 10 9.07 3.60 -10.71
CA PHE A 10 8.62 3.30 -9.36
C PHE A 10 9.26 1.99 -8.92
N VAL A 11 10.10 2.05 -7.88
CA VAL A 11 10.89 0.91 -7.42
C VAL A 11 10.72 0.71 -5.92
N LEU A 12 10.46 -0.54 -5.54
CA LEU A 12 10.01 -0.94 -4.20
C LEU A 12 11.10 -1.52 -3.32
N ALA A 13 10.91 -1.40 -2.01
CA ALA A 13 11.86 -1.87 -1.01
C ALA A 13 12.02 -3.38 -1.01
N PRO A 14 13.24 -3.92 -0.74
CA PRO A 14 13.34 -5.28 -0.24
C PRO A 14 12.62 -5.32 1.11
N GLN A 15 11.76 -6.33 1.30
CA GLN A 15 11.18 -6.56 2.61
C GLN A 15 12.18 -7.26 3.52
N SER A 16 12.95 -6.50 4.31
CA SER A 16 13.67 -7.05 5.47
C SER A 16 13.66 -6.13 6.70
N CYS A 17 13.31 -6.78 7.81
CA CYS A 17 13.49 -6.48 9.24
C CYS A 17 12.74 -5.32 9.94
N SER A 18 11.82 -5.78 10.80
CA SER A 18 11.43 -5.24 12.12
C SER A 18 10.81 -3.85 12.21
N LEU A 19 9.49 -3.81 12.41
CA LEU A 19 8.82 -3.22 13.58
C LEU A 19 7.30 -3.24 13.38
N ALA A 20 6.59 -3.90 14.29
CA ALA A 20 5.35 -3.42 14.92
C ALA A 20 4.74 -4.57 15.74
N ARG A 21 4.63 -4.36 17.06
CA ARG A 21 3.90 -5.22 17.99
C ARG A 21 2.61 -4.49 18.40
N ALA A 22 1.57 -5.29 18.56
CA ALA A 22 0.42 -5.16 19.47
C ALA A 22 -0.68 -4.10 19.20
N LEU A 23 -1.82 -4.56 18.69
CA LEU A 23 -3.17 -4.08 19.04
C LEU A 23 -4.12 -5.28 19.15
N GLN A 24 -4.85 -5.39 20.26
CA GLN A 24 -5.89 -6.42 20.52
C GLN A 24 -7.27 -5.79 20.26
N PRO A 25 -8.25 -6.51 19.67
CA PRO A 25 -9.62 -5.99 19.55
C PRO A 25 -10.50 -6.39 20.74
N HIS A 26 -11.26 -5.44 21.26
CA HIS A 26 -12.39 -5.71 22.16
C HIS A 26 -13.69 -5.11 21.58
N GLY A 27 -14.71 -5.98 21.42
CA GLY A 27 -16.11 -5.80 21.84
C GLY A 27 -17.00 -4.69 21.26
N ASN A 28 -17.99 -5.14 20.45
CA ASN A 28 -19.43 -4.80 20.36
C ASN A 28 -19.95 -3.35 20.52
N GLY A 29 -20.66 -2.88 19.47
CA GLY A 29 -21.64 -1.77 19.54
C GLY A 29 -21.80 -1.05 18.20
N VAL A 30 -22.96 -1.17 17.56
CA VAL A 30 -23.27 -0.50 16.29
C VAL A 30 -23.58 0.97 16.55
N SER A 31 -22.78 1.87 15.99
CA SER A 31 -23.11 3.29 15.82
C SER A 31 -22.66 3.74 14.43
N CYS A 32 -23.58 4.33 13.67
CA CYS A 32 -23.37 4.84 12.31
C CYS A 32 -22.69 6.22 12.32
N GLY A 33 -21.55 6.34 13.00
CA GLY A 33 -20.52 7.35 12.73
C GLY A 33 -19.27 6.66 12.16
N PRO A 34 -18.30 7.35 11.53
CA PRO A 34 -17.06 6.70 11.14
C PRO A 34 -16.44 6.12 12.41
N PRO A 35 -16.15 4.80 12.49
CA PRO A 35 -15.82 4.11 13.75
C PRO A 35 -14.57 4.65 14.47
N PHE A 36 -13.87 5.63 13.87
CA PHE A 36 -12.60 6.18 14.34
C PHE A 36 -12.55 7.72 14.31
N GLY A 37 -13.64 8.39 13.91
CA GLY A 37 -13.72 9.86 13.85
C GLY A 37 -13.00 10.50 12.65
N SER A 38 -12.96 11.84 12.63
CA SER A 38 -12.26 12.63 11.61
C SER A 38 -10.74 12.63 11.83
N CYS A 39 -9.96 12.72 10.74
CA CYS A 39 -8.49 12.84 10.80
C CYS A 39 -8.03 14.18 11.40
N ASN A 40 -8.86 15.23 11.35
CA ASN A 40 -8.57 16.59 11.83
C ASN A 40 -7.30 17.22 11.24
N CYS A 41 -6.84 16.78 10.06
CA CYS A 41 -5.68 17.38 9.40
C CYS A 41 -6.02 18.78 8.85
N GLN A 42 -5.13 19.75 9.09
CA GLN A 42 -5.22 21.08 8.48
C GLN A 42 -4.59 21.09 7.09
N ASP A 43 -3.42 20.47 6.94
CA ASP A 43 -2.76 20.26 5.65
C ASP A 43 -3.22 18.95 4.99
N PRO A 44 -3.00 18.77 3.67
CA PRO A 44 -3.27 17.50 2.99
C PRO A 44 -2.61 16.32 3.70
N CYS A 45 -3.42 15.31 4.05
CA CYS A 45 -2.97 14.14 4.83
C CYS A 45 -1.79 13.43 4.16
N ARG A 46 -0.78 13.06 4.95
CA ARG A 46 0.31 12.17 4.55
C ARG A 46 0.28 10.90 5.39
N PHE A 47 0.82 9.83 4.83
CA PHE A 47 0.83 8.51 5.45
C PHE A 47 1.62 8.49 6.78
N ASP A 48 2.58 9.37 6.96
CA ASP A 48 3.42 9.45 8.15
C ASP A 48 2.86 10.35 9.25
N ASN A 49 1.94 11.26 8.92
CA ASN A 49 1.46 12.29 9.86
C ASN A 49 -0.05 12.31 10.10
N CYS A 50 -0.84 11.65 9.25
CA CYS A 50 -2.28 11.65 9.38
C CYS A 50 -2.71 10.75 10.54
N ARG A 51 -3.57 11.27 11.42
CA ARG A 51 -4.16 10.51 12.53
C ARG A 51 -4.78 9.19 12.05
N ASN A 52 -5.50 9.21 10.93
CA ASN A 52 -6.12 7.99 10.39
C ASN A 52 -5.05 6.96 10.04
N THR A 53 -3.94 7.38 9.42
CA THR A 53 -2.87 6.46 9.08
C THR A 53 -2.19 5.86 10.30
N LEU A 54 -1.99 6.64 11.38
CA LEU A 54 -1.47 6.13 12.64
C LEU A 54 -2.38 5.04 13.26
N MET A 55 -3.66 5.03 12.89
CA MET A 55 -4.65 4.02 13.27
C MET A 55 -4.81 2.93 12.19
N ASN A 56 -3.89 2.82 11.23
CA ASN A 56 -3.95 1.93 10.06
C ASN A 56 -5.19 2.13 9.17
N MET A 57 -5.77 3.32 9.17
CA MET A 57 -6.97 3.69 8.41
C MET A 57 -6.62 4.64 7.27
N HIS A 58 -7.21 4.40 6.09
CA HIS A 58 -7.16 5.35 4.99
C HIS A 58 -8.24 6.43 5.14
N CYS A 59 -7.99 7.59 4.55
CA CYS A 59 -8.96 8.66 4.48
C CYS A 59 -10.03 8.36 3.42
N ASN A 60 -11.29 8.66 3.75
CA ASN A 60 -12.41 8.63 2.83
C ASN A 60 -13.34 9.83 3.11
N ILE A 61 -14.42 9.93 2.33
CA ILE A 61 -15.38 11.04 2.41
C ILE A 61 -15.96 11.28 3.81
N ASN A 62 -16.04 10.24 4.66
CA ASN A 62 -16.65 10.34 5.98
C ASN A 62 -15.69 10.77 7.09
N CYS A 63 -14.37 10.71 6.87
CA CYS A 63 -13.38 10.88 7.93
C CYS A 63 -12.25 11.86 7.59
N CYS A 64 -12.35 12.57 6.46
CA CYS A 64 -11.32 13.48 5.98
C CYS A 64 -11.94 14.82 5.50
N PRO A 65 -11.40 15.99 5.89
CA PRO A 65 -11.90 17.28 5.41
C PRO A 65 -11.67 17.49 3.91
N TYR A 66 -10.76 16.70 3.31
CA TYR A 66 -10.51 16.66 1.87
C TYR A 66 -11.36 15.59 1.17
N GLU A 67 -12.42 15.07 1.79
CA GLU A 67 -13.33 14.07 1.22
C GLU A 67 -12.67 12.75 0.78
N GLY A 68 -11.47 12.47 1.30
CA GLY A 68 -10.64 11.34 0.87
C GLY A 68 -9.67 11.68 -0.28
N MET A 69 -9.79 12.85 -0.90
CA MET A 69 -8.90 13.39 -1.93
C MET A 69 -7.60 13.95 -1.31
N CYS A 70 -6.88 13.11 -0.57
CA CYS A 70 -5.64 13.47 0.13
C CYS A 70 -4.59 12.37 -0.02
N GLY A 71 -3.37 12.59 0.46
CA GLY A 71 -2.28 11.61 0.37
C GLY A 71 -2.47 10.32 1.17
N ASN A 72 -3.50 10.21 2.02
CA ASN A 72 -3.90 8.97 2.69
C ASN A 72 -5.20 8.37 2.09
N GLY A 73 -5.69 8.94 0.98
CA GLY A 73 -6.83 8.43 0.26
C GLY A 73 -6.49 7.17 -0.53
N ILE A 74 -7.47 6.29 -0.71
CA ILE A 74 -7.37 5.19 -1.65
C ILE A 74 -8.14 5.56 -2.91
N GLN A 75 -7.41 6.06 -3.89
CA GLN A 75 -7.90 6.37 -5.22
C GLN A 75 -6.88 5.92 -6.25
N GLU A 76 -7.33 5.52 -7.43
CA GLU A 76 -6.42 5.31 -8.56
C GLU A 76 -5.68 6.62 -8.86
N SER A 77 -4.36 6.62 -8.70
CA SER A 77 -3.55 7.81 -8.97
C SER A 77 -3.34 8.00 -10.47
N ASN A 78 -3.71 9.18 -10.95
CA ASN A 78 -3.39 9.65 -12.31
C ASN A 78 -1.92 10.08 -12.45
N LYS A 79 -1.11 9.99 -11.39
CA LYS A 79 0.31 10.39 -11.39
C LYS A 79 1.24 9.27 -11.84
N VAL A 80 0.73 8.05 -12.04
CA VAL A 80 1.54 6.88 -12.43
C VAL A 80 0.96 6.15 -13.64
N TYR A 81 1.84 5.63 -14.50
CA TYR A 81 1.45 4.88 -15.70
C TYR A 81 2.34 3.67 -15.91
N LEU A 82 1.82 2.71 -16.66
CA LEU A 82 2.60 1.58 -17.14
C LEU A 82 3.46 2.01 -18.34
N ALA A 83 4.77 1.95 -18.18
CA ALA A 83 5.75 2.26 -19.20
C ALA A 83 6.51 0.99 -19.61
N ARG A 84 6.83 0.88 -20.89
CA ARG A 84 7.72 -0.18 -21.39
C ARG A 84 9.14 0.35 -21.47
N ASN A 85 10.07 -0.32 -20.80
CA ASN A 85 11.48 -0.06 -20.98
C ASN A 85 11.90 -0.54 -22.37
N LEU A 86 12.33 0.38 -23.24
CA LEU A 86 12.69 0.05 -24.62
C LEU A 86 13.96 -0.80 -24.74
N ARG A 87 14.85 -0.78 -23.73
CA ARG A 87 16.09 -1.57 -23.75
C ARG A 87 15.86 -3.01 -23.32
N THR A 88 15.06 -3.22 -22.27
CA THR A 88 14.82 -4.55 -21.67
C THR A 88 13.49 -5.16 -22.06
N ALA A 89 12.66 -4.44 -22.82
CA ALA A 89 11.26 -4.77 -23.13
C ALA A 89 10.34 -4.96 -21.90
N SER A 90 10.85 -4.78 -20.68
CA SER A 90 10.12 -4.97 -19.42
C SER A 90 9.10 -3.87 -19.17
N LEU A 91 7.93 -4.22 -18.63
CA LEU A 91 6.95 -3.27 -18.14
C LEU A 91 7.36 -2.73 -16.76
N ARG A 92 7.10 -1.45 -16.51
CA ARG A 92 7.42 -0.76 -15.26
C ARG A 92 6.33 0.27 -14.96
N VAL A 93 6.05 0.51 -13.69
CA VAL A 93 5.29 1.70 -13.28
C VAL A 93 6.23 2.90 -13.26
N ALA A 94 5.82 4.02 -13.82
CA ALA A 94 6.58 5.27 -13.83
C ALA A 94 5.68 6.42 -13.38
N ALA A 95 6.24 7.34 -12.59
CA ALA A 95 5.57 8.59 -12.27
C ALA A 95 5.64 9.55 -13.47
N VAL A 96 4.54 10.23 -13.76
CA VAL A 96 4.46 11.29 -14.79
C VAL A 96 4.29 12.68 -14.19
N GLU A 97 3.93 12.74 -12.90
CA GLU A 97 3.83 13.94 -12.11
C GLU A 97 4.58 13.78 -10.79
N GLY A 98 4.84 14.89 -10.11
CA GLY A 98 5.44 14.88 -8.79
C GLY A 98 4.54 14.18 -7.76
N ILE A 99 5.11 13.19 -7.06
CA ILE A 99 4.45 12.51 -5.95
C ILE A 99 5.23 12.85 -4.68
N GLU A 100 4.59 13.50 -3.71
CA GLU A 100 5.26 13.84 -2.46
C GLU A 100 5.48 12.59 -1.60
N ALA A 101 6.39 12.68 -0.63
CA ALA A 101 6.62 11.62 0.35
C ALA A 101 5.35 11.37 1.18
N GLY A 102 5.08 10.11 1.50
CA GLY A 102 3.89 9.73 2.28
C GLY A 102 2.58 9.82 1.51
N GLU A 103 2.60 9.82 0.17
CA GLU A 103 1.39 9.67 -0.64
C GLU A 103 1.11 8.20 -0.92
N VAL A 104 -0.13 7.79 -0.65
CA VAL A 104 -0.69 6.56 -1.19
C VAL A 104 -0.83 6.71 -2.70
N VAL A 105 -0.15 5.84 -3.44
CA VAL A 105 -0.17 5.84 -4.90
C VAL A 105 -1.35 5.03 -5.42
N ASP A 106 -1.49 3.79 -4.94
CA ASP A 106 -2.59 2.90 -5.32
C ASP A 106 -2.59 1.64 -4.41
N GLN A 107 -3.59 0.79 -4.57
CA GLN A 107 -3.69 -0.52 -3.92
C GLN A 107 -2.95 -1.62 -4.70
N TYR A 108 -2.42 -2.59 -3.96
CA TYR A 108 -1.98 -3.85 -4.50
C TYR A 108 -3.17 -4.83 -4.54
N LEU A 109 -3.88 -4.84 -5.66
CA LEU A 109 -5.09 -5.65 -5.85
C LEU A 109 -4.75 -7.08 -6.31
N GLY A 110 -5.41 -8.07 -5.71
CA GLY A 110 -5.19 -9.50 -5.96
C GLY A 110 -6.29 -10.35 -5.35
N GLU A 111 -6.30 -11.63 -5.70
CA GLU A 111 -7.09 -12.64 -5.00
C GLU A 111 -6.41 -12.98 -3.66
N LEU A 112 -7.20 -13.16 -2.60
CA LEU A 112 -6.68 -13.58 -1.30
C LEU A 112 -6.48 -15.10 -1.28
N GLU A 113 -5.25 -15.53 -1.05
CA GLU A 113 -4.87 -16.94 -0.97
C GLU A 113 -4.46 -17.30 0.45
N HIS A 114 -4.86 -18.50 0.90
CA HIS A 114 -4.40 -19.06 2.17
C HIS A 114 -3.15 -19.89 1.93
N LEU A 115 -2.06 -19.51 2.57
CA LEU A 115 -0.79 -20.21 2.51
C LEU A 115 -0.57 -21.03 3.78
N SER A 116 -0.36 -22.34 3.62
CA SER A 116 0.14 -23.19 4.71
C SER A 116 1.61 -22.83 4.99
N MET A 117 1.94 -22.51 6.23
CA MET A 117 3.33 -22.33 6.62
C MET A 117 3.99 -23.69 6.86
N ASN A 118 4.58 -24.25 5.81
CA ASN A 118 5.65 -25.22 5.98
C ASN A 118 6.93 -24.48 6.44
N LYS A 119 7.98 -25.21 6.87
CA LYS A 119 9.22 -24.64 7.45
C LYS A 119 9.92 -23.58 6.58
N SER A 120 9.61 -23.48 5.28
CA SER A 120 9.96 -22.33 4.44
C SER A 120 8.82 -21.31 4.47
N CYS A 121 9.00 -20.20 5.18
CA CYS A 121 8.09 -19.07 5.08
C CYS A 121 7.98 -18.67 3.58
N PRO A 122 6.78 -18.70 2.98
CA PRO A 122 6.63 -18.30 1.58
C PRO A 122 7.08 -16.84 1.45
N ARG A 123 8.07 -16.62 0.57
CA ARG A 123 8.53 -15.28 0.21
C ARG A 123 7.61 -14.73 -0.87
N ASN A 124 7.58 -13.40 -1.02
CA ASN A 124 6.94 -12.79 -2.17
C ASN A 124 7.58 -13.35 -3.45
N THR A 125 6.77 -13.95 -4.32
CA THR A 125 7.21 -14.58 -5.56
C THR A 125 6.23 -14.24 -6.68
N GLY A 126 6.75 -13.93 -7.87
CA GLY A 126 5.91 -13.46 -8.98
C GLY A 126 5.09 -12.24 -8.56
N TYR A 127 3.76 -12.35 -8.71
CA TYR A 127 2.78 -11.34 -8.31
C TYR A 127 2.12 -11.62 -6.95
N CYS A 128 2.65 -12.58 -6.18
CA CYS A 128 2.13 -12.96 -4.88
C CYS A 128 2.82 -12.16 -3.77
N LEU A 129 2.02 -11.44 -2.98
CA LEU A 129 2.46 -10.63 -1.85
C LEU A 129 1.95 -11.23 -0.54
N VAL A 130 2.85 -11.72 0.30
CA VAL A 130 2.49 -12.34 1.59
C VAL A 130 2.24 -11.25 2.63
N MET A 131 1.07 -11.30 3.28
CA MET A 131 0.68 -10.38 4.34
C MET A 131 1.34 -10.77 5.67
N ARG A 132 1.73 -9.76 6.43
CA ARG A 132 2.43 -9.87 7.72
C ARG A 132 1.47 -10.09 8.88
N GLN A 133 0.24 -9.55 8.80
CA GLN A 133 -0.74 -9.75 9.85
C GLN A 133 -1.03 -11.26 10.03
N ARG A 134 -0.70 -11.77 11.21
CA ARG A 134 -0.94 -13.18 11.59
C ARG A 134 -2.40 -13.31 12.03
N LEU A 135 -3.10 -14.31 11.52
CA LEU A 135 -4.42 -14.71 12.03
C LEU A 135 -4.30 -15.04 13.52
N GLU A 136 -5.27 -14.61 14.33
CA GLU A 136 -5.22 -14.71 15.80
C GLU A 136 -5.16 -16.13 16.34
N ARG A 137 -5.41 -17.16 15.51
CA ARG A 137 -5.36 -18.57 15.93
C ARG A 137 -3.96 -19.14 15.73
N PRO A 138 -3.22 -19.48 16.80
CA PRO A 138 -1.86 -20.00 16.71
C PRO A 138 -1.76 -21.43 16.21
N GLU A 139 -2.86 -22.19 16.32
CA GLU A 139 -2.97 -23.63 16.09
C GLU A 139 -2.74 -24.03 14.62
N ASP A 140 -3.15 -23.17 13.68
CA ASP A 140 -2.91 -23.32 12.25
C ASP A 140 -1.99 -22.19 11.79
N PRO A 141 -0.76 -22.47 11.33
CA PRO A 141 0.14 -21.42 10.88
C PRO A 141 -0.26 -21.07 9.43
N VAL A 142 -1.42 -20.46 9.27
CA VAL A 142 -1.91 -19.96 7.97
C VAL A 142 -1.48 -18.51 7.82
N ARG A 143 -0.92 -18.19 6.66
CA ARG A 143 -0.69 -16.81 6.20
C ARG A 143 -1.69 -16.51 5.09
N VAL A 144 -2.00 -15.24 4.93
CA VAL A 144 -2.77 -14.75 3.78
C VAL A 144 -1.79 -14.08 2.82
N ALA A 145 -1.99 -14.30 1.54
CA ALA A 145 -1.26 -13.58 0.50
C ALA A 145 -2.24 -12.98 -0.53
N ILE A 146 -1.77 -11.97 -1.23
CA ILE A 146 -2.48 -11.31 -2.32
C ILE A 146 -1.81 -11.75 -3.63
N ASN A 147 -2.50 -12.54 -4.45
CA ASN A 147 -2.04 -12.92 -5.77
C ASN A 147 -2.62 -11.99 -6.84
N ALA A 148 -1.75 -11.17 -7.45
CA ALA A 148 -2.15 -10.19 -8.47
C ALA A 148 -1.99 -10.69 -9.91
N GLU A 149 -1.70 -11.98 -10.15
CA GLU A 149 -1.43 -12.53 -11.49
C GLU A 149 -2.57 -12.28 -12.48
N ARG A 150 -3.82 -12.42 -12.01
CA ARG A 150 -5.03 -12.24 -12.84
C ARG A 150 -5.66 -10.85 -12.70
N MET A 151 -5.06 -9.96 -11.92
CA MET A 151 -5.62 -8.62 -11.66
C MET A 151 -5.06 -7.56 -12.60
N VAL A 152 -5.84 -6.49 -12.80
CA VAL A 152 -5.52 -5.41 -13.75
C VAL A 152 -4.81 -4.22 -13.09
N GLY A 153 -4.70 -4.17 -11.76
CA GLY A 153 -4.08 -3.06 -11.02
C GLY A 153 -2.60 -2.83 -11.36
N LEU A 154 -2.20 -1.56 -11.54
CA LEU A 154 -0.85 -1.17 -11.96
C LEU A 154 0.24 -1.63 -10.98
N MET A 155 -0.11 -1.71 -9.69
CA MET A 155 0.84 -2.03 -8.63
C MET A 155 1.44 -3.42 -8.72
N ARG A 156 0.91 -4.34 -9.55
CA ARG A 156 1.57 -5.61 -9.85
C ARG A 156 2.84 -5.48 -10.70
N CYS A 157 2.99 -4.35 -11.42
CA CYS A 157 4.10 -4.10 -12.35
C CYS A 157 5.21 -3.19 -11.78
N VAL A 158 5.13 -2.85 -10.50
CA VAL A 158 6.20 -2.14 -9.79
C VAL A 158 7.42 -3.06 -9.64
N ASN A 159 8.61 -2.51 -9.82
CA ASN A 159 9.82 -3.32 -9.77
C ASN A 159 10.43 -3.35 -8.38
N HIS A 160 11.25 -4.35 -8.11
CA HIS A 160 12.09 -4.43 -6.92
C HIS A 160 13.32 -3.51 -7.03
N SER A 161 13.68 -2.84 -5.92
CA SER A 161 14.89 -2.04 -5.71
C SER A 161 15.56 -2.46 -4.41
N CYS A 162 16.88 -2.29 -4.31
CA CYS A 162 17.55 -2.22 -3.02
C CYS A 162 17.42 -0.82 -2.36
N GLU A 163 17.19 0.21 -3.17
CA GLU A 163 17.02 1.61 -2.76
C GLU A 163 15.67 2.12 -3.29
N PRO A 164 14.60 1.93 -2.51
CA PRO A 164 13.24 2.13 -2.98
C PRO A 164 12.70 3.52 -2.70
N VAL A 165 11.85 4.00 -3.60
CA VAL A 165 11.10 5.25 -3.41
C VAL A 165 9.71 5.02 -2.81
N ALA A 166 9.35 3.76 -2.56
CA ALA A 166 8.05 3.37 -2.04
C ALA A 166 8.04 1.99 -1.38
N LYS A 167 7.00 1.76 -0.57
CA LYS A 167 6.81 0.53 0.20
C LYS A 167 5.36 0.05 0.16
N PHE A 168 5.18 -1.25 0.33
CA PHE A 168 3.88 -1.84 0.64
C PHE A 168 3.55 -1.61 2.11
N VAL A 169 2.31 -1.21 2.39
CA VAL A 169 1.80 -1.09 3.75
C VAL A 169 0.45 -1.77 3.85
N GLU A 170 0.34 -2.69 4.81
CA GLU A 170 -0.93 -3.28 5.20
C GLU A 170 -1.74 -2.26 5.99
N ILE A 171 -2.97 -2.00 5.54
CA ILE A 171 -3.91 -1.11 6.20
C ILE A 171 -5.21 -1.87 6.48
N VAL A 172 -5.86 -1.49 7.57
CA VAL A 172 -7.09 -2.11 8.06
C VAL A 172 -8.22 -1.09 7.95
N ASN A 173 -9.19 -1.39 7.10
CA ASN A 173 -10.42 -0.62 7.03
C ASN A 173 -11.59 -1.44 7.57
N GLY A 174 -11.89 -1.26 8.85
CA GLY A 174 -12.91 -2.04 9.54
C GLY A 174 -12.56 -3.53 9.55
N ARG A 175 -13.31 -4.35 8.80
CA ARG A 175 -13.07 -5.81 8.68
C ARG A 175 -12.24 -6.20 7.45
N ARG A 176 -11.84 -5.24 6.61
CA ARG A 176 -11.08 -5.50 5.39
C ARG A 176 -9.62 -5.09 5.60
N THR A 177 -8.70 -6.02 5.41
CA THR A 177 -7.27 -5.71 5.31
C THR A 177 -6.91 -5.64 3.83
N THR A 178 -6.21 -4.58 3.43
CA THR A 178 -5.68 -4.42 2.07
C THR A 178 -4.23 -3.95 2.15
N VAL A 179 -3.52 -4.00 1.03
CA VAL A 179 -2.18 -3.45 0.92
C VAL A 179 -2.20 -2.26 -0.01
N VAL A 180 -1.62 -1.15 0.44
CA VAL A 180 -1.39 0.05 -0.36
C VAL A 180 0.09 0.24 -0.63
N VAL A 181 0.38 0.96 -1.71
CA VAL A 181 1.72 1.39 -2.09
C VAL A 181 1.89 2.85 -1.69
N VAL A 182 2.89 3.13 -0.86
CA VAL A 182 3.11 4.45 -0.28
C VAL A 182 4.51 4.94 -0.63
N THR A 183 4.64 6.17 -1.12
CA THR A 183 5.95 6.80 -1.35
C THR A 183 6.69 7.05 -0.04
N THR A 184 7.98 6.76 -0.01
CA THR A 184 8.86 7.02 1.14
C THR A 184 9.63 8.32 1.00
N GLU A 185 9.74 8.83 -0.22
CA GLU A 185 10.38 10.10 -0.57
C GLU A 185 9.66 10.73 -1.76
N ARG A 186 10.06 11.95 -2.11
CA ARG A 186 9.49 12.67 -3.25
C ARG A 186 9.93 12.04 -4.57
N VAL A 187 8.96 11.69 -5.42
CA VAL A 187 9.18 11.18 -6.78
C VAL A 187 8.99 12.33 -7.78
N ARG A 188 9.89 12.42 -8.77
CA ARG A 188 9.89 13.42 -9.85
C ARG A 188 10.11 12.74 -11.19
#